data_AF-A0A2V2U8Z0-F1
#
_entry.id   AF-A0A2V2U8Z0-F1
#
_cell.length_a   1.000
_cell.length_b   1.000
_cell.length_c   1.000
_cell.angle_alpha   90.00
_cell.angle_beta   90.00
_cell.angle_gamma   90.00
#
_symmetry.space_group_name_H-M   'P 1'
#
loop_
_entity.id
_entity.type
_entity.pdbx_description
1 polymer ?
#
loop_
_entity_poly.entity_id
_entity_poly.type
_entity_poly.pdbx_seq_one_letter_code
_entity_poly.pdbx_strand_id
1 'polypeptide(L)'
;MSTSDRNLSELIKNTALFYKKITEQYQDADILNKVKLFIPERILELKEEAQIKSLLEWFKKEHMSWIPNAPICERCIDEGRGNVPMQIQTASGSSWKLTVVETHSCNKCGFAKTYPRYNEVLRIAEARIGRCGEWCILFGAILSGIRIKSRIVHDFLDHVWNEALLDEKWVHIDSSLAYPISVNHPYYYEQNWGKKYEYILAFSENGGVEDVTQRYTQSWETVLHRRNNALSFHT
;
A
#
# COMPACT_ATOMS: atom_id res chain seq x y z
N MET A 1 -16.95 -12.43 24.94
CA MET A 1 -16.37 -11.50 23.95
C MET A 1 -17.41 -10.44 23.64
N SER A 2 -17.07 -9.17 23.84
CA SER A 2 -17.94 -8.04 23.52
C SER A 2 -18.26 -8.00 22.01
N THR A 3 -19.24 -7.20 21.60
CA THR A 3 -19.59 -7.02 20.18
C THR A 3 -18.47 -6.31 19.40
N SER A 4 -17.68 -5.45 20.04
CA SER A 4 -16.51 -4.77 19.46
C SER A 4 -15.29 -5.69 19.34
N ASP A 5 -15.01 -6.57 20.31
CA ASP A 5 -13.97 -7.60 20.19
C ASP A 5 -14.24 -8.54 19.02
N ARG A 6 -15.52 -8.88 18.82
CA ARG A 6 -15.98 -9.66 17.67
C ARG A 6 -15.76 -8.90 16.36
N ASN A 7 -16.00 -7.59 16.33
CA ASN A 7 -15.77 -6.76 15.14
C ASN A 7 -14.29 -6.62 14.78
N LEU A 8 -13.39 -6.43 15.76
CA LEU A 8 -11.95 -6.36 15.50
C LEU A 8 -11.40 -7.72 15.05
N SER A 9 -11.80 -8.81 15.71
CA SER A 9 -11.39 -10.15 15.30
C SER A 9 -11.85 -10.47 13.88
N GLU A 10 -13.08 -10.12 13.53
CA GLU A 10 -13.63 -10.31 12.19
C GLU A 10 -12.94 -9.41 11.16
N LEU A 11 -12.65 -8.15 11.49
CA LEU A 11 -11.87 -7.25 10.65
C LEU A 11 -10.48 -7.82 10.35
N ILE A 12 -9.77 -8.30 11.37
CA ILE A 12 -8.44 -8.91 11.22
C ILE A 12 -8.53 -10.17 10.35
N LYS A 13 -9.52 -11.04 10.58
CA LYS A 13 -9.73 -12.24 9.76
C LYS A 13 -9.98 -11.89 8.29
N ASN A 14 -10.88 -10.94 8.02
CA ASN A 14 -11.19 -10.52 6.66
C ASN A 14 -9.98 -9.87 5.98
N THR A 15 -9.21 -9.08 6.72
CA THR A 15 -7.95 -8.49 6.25
C THR A 15 -6.91 -9.56 5.94
N ALA A 16 -6.78 -10.58 6.80
CA ALA A 16 -5.87 -11.71 6.57
C ALA A 16 -6.28 -12.52 5.33
N LEU A 17 -7.57 -12.82 5.15
CA LEU A 17 -8.07 -13.50 3.96
C LEU A 17 -7.85 -12.69 2.69
N PHE A 18 -8.01 -11.37 2.76
CA PHE A 18 -7.74 -10.46 1.65
C PHE A 18 -6.27 -10.47 1.26
N TYR A 19 -5.37 -10.23 2.22
CA TYR A 19 -3.93 -10.23 1.92
C TYR A 19 -3.38 -11.60 1.57
N LYS A 20 -3.97 -12.70 2.07
CA LYS A 20 -3.63 -14.05 1.61
C LYS A 20 -3.82 -14.18 0.10
N LYS A 21 -4.95 -13.72 -0.45
CA LYS A 21 -5.19 -13.76 -1.91
C LYS A 21 -4.23 -12.88 -2.70
N ILE A 22 -3.79 -11.77 -2.11
CA ILE A 22 -2.77 -10.91 -2.71
C ILE A 22 -1.42 -11.62 -2.72
N THR A 23 -0.97 -12.12 -1.57
CA THR A 23 0.37 -12.69 -1.41
C THR A 23 0.51 -14.08 -2.05
N GLU A 24 -0.60 -14.80 -2.30
CA GLU A 24 -0.62 -15.98 -3.19
C GLU A 24 -0.08 -15.65 -4.59
N GLN A 25 -0.32 -14.43 -5.12
CA GLN A 25 0.24 -14.00 -6.40
C GLN A 25 1.77 -13.81 -6.34
N TYR A 26 2.35 -13.63 -5.16
CA TYR A 26 3.80 -13.48 -4.98
C TYR A 26 4.52 -14.83 -5.00
N GLN A 27 3.78 -15.95 -5.04
CA GLN A 27 4.32 -17.30 -5.19
C GLN A 27 4.13 -17.84 -6.62
N ASP A 28 3.41 -17.13 -7.46
CA ASP A 28 3.15 -17.51 -8.84
C ASP A 28 4.33 -17.13 -9.74
N ALA A 29 5.07 -18.13 -10.21
CA ALA A 29 6.28 -17.93 -11.01
C ALA A 29 6.00 -17.18 -12.33
N ASP A 30 4.83 -17.37 -12.95
CA ASP A 30 4.49 -16.70 -14.21
C ASP A 30 4.21 -15.21 -13.97
N ILE A 31 3.53 -14.88 -12.87
CA ILE A 31 3.33 -13.49 -12.44
C ILE A 31 4.69 -12.84 -12.14
N LEU A 32 5.52 -13.48 -11.30
CA LEU A 32 6.82 -12.92 -10.91
C LEU A 32 7.75 -12.73 -12.11
N ASN A 33 7.79 -13.68 -13.05
CA ASN A 33 8.59 -13.57 -14.25
C ASN A 33 8.15 -12.37 -15.10
N LYS A 34 6.84 -12.14 -15.26
CA LYS A 34 6.32 -10.96 -15.97
C LYS A 34 6.62 -9.66 -15.24
N VAL A 35 6.48 -9.63 -13.91
CA VAL A 35 6.81 -8.45 -13.10
C VAL A 35 8.28 -8.08 -13.25
N LYS A 36 9.18 -9.06 -13.23
CA LYS A 36 10.62 -8.87 -13.39
C LYS A 36 11.00 -8.22 -14.72
N LEU A 37 10.25 -8.49 -15.80
CA LEU A 37 10.48 -7.86 -17.11
C LEU A 37 10.26 -6.34 -17.12
N PHE A 38 9.54 -5.79 -16.14
CA PHE A 38 9.39 -4.35 -16.01
C PHE A 38 10.57 -3.66 -15.32
N ILE A 39 11.40 -4.40 -14.60
CA ILE A 39 12.53 -3.85 -13.83
C ILE A 39 13.68 -3.56 -14.80
N PRO A 40 14.23 -2.33 -14.81
CA PRO A 40 15.40 -2.02 -15.62
C PRO A 40 16.59 -2.92 -15.29
N GLU A 41 17.24 -3.48 -16.31
CA GLU A 41 18.40 -4.38 -16.16
C GLU A 41 19.51 -3.77 -15.30
N ARG A 42 19.78 -2.47 -15.47
CA ARG A 42 20.73 -1.69 -14.65
C ARG A 42 20.50 -1.77 -13.15
N ILE A 43 19.28 -2.08 -12.71
CA ILE A 43 18.92 -2.20 -11.28
C ILE A 43 19.11 -3.66 -10.81
N LEU A 44 18.87 -4.64 -11.68
CA LEU A 44 19.02 -6.06 -11.36
C LEU A 44 20.48 -6.46 -11.10
N GLU A 45 21.44 -5.73 -11.66
CA GLU A 45 22.88 -5.96 -11.49
C GLU A 45 23.47 -5.35 -10.22
N LEU A 46 22.70 -4.55 -9.47
CA LEU A 46 23.17 -3.88 -8.27
C LEU A 46 23.22 -4.82 -7.05
N LYS A 47 24.10 -4.49 -6.10
CA LYS A 47 24.09 -5.10 -4.76
C LYS A 47 22.84 -4.68 -3.97
N GLU A 48 22.41 -5.50 -3.02
CA GLU A 48 21.13 -5.38 -2.30
C GLU A 48 20.79 -3.95 -1.82
N GLU A 49 21.68 -3.27 -1.09
CA GLU A 49 21.43 -1.91 -0.59
C GLU A 49 21.20 -0.90 -1.73
N ALA A 50 22.10 -0.88 -2.72
CA ALA A 50 21.99 0.01 -3.88
C ALA A 50 20.81 -0.36 -4.79
N GLN A 51 20.46 -1.65 -4.83
CA GLN A 51 19.32 -2.19 -5.57
C GLN A 51 18.01 -1.71 -4.98
N ILE A 52 17.79 -1.84 -3.67
CA ILE A 52 16.56 -1.38 -2.99
C ILE A 52 16.36 0.13 -3.19
N LYS A 53 17.41 0.93 -2.98
CA LYS A 53 17.36 2.37 -3.25
C LYS A 53 16.93 2.64 -4.71
N SER A 54 17.63 2.03 -5.66
CA SER A 54 17.37 2.27 -7.09
C SER A 54 15.99 1.80 -7.52
N LEU A 55 15.49 0.69 -6.98
CA LEU A 55 14.13 0.20 -7.19
C LEU A 55 13.09 1.20 -6.69
N LEU A 56 13.25 1.72 -5.46
CA LEU A 56 12.30 2.68 -4.90
C LEU A 56 12.26 3.98 -5.69
N GLU A 57 13.43 4.50 -6.10
CA GLU A 57 13.50 5.71 -6.92
C GLU A 57 12.88 5.51 -8.30
N TRP A 58 13.21 4.42 -8.99
CA TRP A 58 12.62 4.07 -10.29
C TRP A 58 11.11 3.86 -10.17
N PHE A 59 10.67 3.08 -9.17
CA PHE A 59 9.26 2.75 -8.99
C PHE A 59 8.41 4.01 -8.84
N LYS A 60 8.87 4.96 -8.01
CA LYS A 60 8.13 6.20 -7.73
C LYS A 60 8.24 7.24 -8.85
N LYS A 61 9.40 7.38 -9.49
CA LYS A 61 9.68 8.47 -10.45
C LYS A 61 9.35 8.08 -11.90
N GLU A 62 9.46 6.80 -12.24
CA GLU A 62 9.42 6.33 -13.63
C GLU A 62 8.35 5.26 -13.88
N HIS A 63 8.05 4.40 -12.90
CA HIS A 63 7.17 3.25 -13.12
C HIS A 63 5.70 3.50 -12.77
N MET A 64 5.41 3.98 -11.55
CA MET A 64 4.06 4.16 -11.03
C MET A 64 3.66 5.64 -10.96
N SER A 65 2.40 5.90 -11.27
CA SER A 65 1.75 7.21 -11.09
C SER A 65 0.79 7.19 -9.91
N TRP A 66 0.67 8.33 -9.23
CA TRP A 66 -0.24 8.47 -8.09
C TRP A 66 -1.62 8.98 -8.54
N ILE A 67 -2.70 8.36 -8.06
CA ILE A 67 -4.07 8.90 -8.25
C ILE A 67 -4.26 10.04 -7.25
N PRO A 68 -4.50 11.29 -7.71
CA PRO A 68 -4.68 12.42 -6.81
C PRO A 68 -5.92 12.23 -5.92
N ASN A 69 -5.78 12.59 -4.64
CA ASN A 69 -6.90 12.59 -3.68
C ASN A 69 -7.86 13.77 -3.93
N ALA A 70 -7.34 14.86 -4.47
CA ALA A 70 -8.08 16.06 -4.85
C ALA A 70 -7.76 16.41 -6.33
N PRO A 71 -8.34 15.67 -7.29
CA PRO A 71 -8.09 15.86 -8.72
C PRO A 71 -8.52 17.25 -9.21
N ILE A 72 -7.68 17.84 -10.07
CA ILE A 72 -8.01 19.04 -10.86
C ILE A 72 -8.18 18.63 -12.32
N CYS A 73 -9.13 19.24 -13.02
CA CYS A 73 -9.42 18.92 -14.41
C CYS A 73 -8.37 19.50 -15.36
N GLU A 74 -7.50 18.64 -15.89
CA GLU A 74 -6.44 18.98 -16.85
C GLU A 74 -7.01 19.69 -18.10
N ARG A 75 -8.12 19.20 -18.68
CA ARG A 75 -8.76 19.87 -19.82
C ARG A 75 -9.24 21.29 -19.52
N CYS A 76 -9.58 21.60 -18.26
CA CYS A 76 -9.97 22.96 -17.90
C CYS A 76 -8.74 23.86 -17.78
N ILE A 77 -7.61 23.32 -17.34
CA ILE A 77 -6.34 24.05 -17.32
C ILE A 77 -5.91 24.36 -18.76
N ASP A 78 -5.89 23.36 -19.63
CA ASP A 78 -5.45 23.50 -21.03
C ASP A 78 -6.30 24.50 -21.82
N GLU A 79 -7.61 24.54 -21.55
CA GLU A 79 -8.54 25.50 -22.17
C GLU A 79 -8.56 26.88 -21.47
N GLY A 80 -7.66 27.16 -20.53
CA GLY A 80 -7.57 28.46 -19.84
C GLY A 80 -8.71 28.75 -18.86
N ARG A 81 -9.47 27.72 -18.44
CA ARG A 81 -10.60 27.82 -17.50
C ARG A 81 -10.21 27.74 -16.02
N GLY A 82 -8.91 27.61 -15.73
CA GLY A 82 -8.31 27.56 -14.40
C GLY A 82 -8.39 26.19 -13.71
N ASN A 83 -7.98 26.16 -12.44
CA ASN A 83 -7.96 24.96 -11.62
C ASN A 83 -9.37 24.57 -11.18
N VAL A 84 -10.04 23.73 -11.96
CA VAL A 84 -11.39 23.24 -11.65
C VAL A 84 -11.32 21.90 -10.90
N PRO A 85 -11.76 21.83 -9.62
CA PRO A 85 -11.82 20.56 -8.90
C PRO A 85 -12.75 19.56 -9.58
N MET A 86 -12.37 18.28 -9.56
CA MET A 86 -13.21 17.18 -10.05
C MET A 86 -13.92 16.50 -8.88
N GLN A 87 -15.16 16.08 -9.10
CA GLN A 87 -15.89 15.23 -8.17
C GLN A 87 -15.40 13.79 -8.27
N ILE A 88 -15.31 13.10 -7.14
CA ILE A 88 -14.96 11.68 -7.08
C ILE A 88 -16.22 10.90 -6.71
N GLN A 89 -16.58 9.93 -7.55
CA GLN A 89 -17.64 8.97 -7.28
C GLN A 89 -17.04 7.57 -7.22
N THR A 90 -17.56 6.73 -6.32
CA THR A 90 -17.11 5.34 -6.17
C THR A 90 -18.26 4.39 -6.47
N ALA A 91 -17.95 3.31 -7.20
CA ALA A 91 -18.82 2.17 -7.39
C ALA A 91 -18.16 0.92 -6.83
N SER A 92 -18.93 0.05 -6.17
CA SER A 92 -18.43 -1.24 -5.71
C SER A 92 -18.02 -2.10 -6.90
N GLY A 93 -16.84 -2.70 -6.81
CA GLY A 93 -16.40 -3.72 -7.75
C GLY A 93 -17.02 -5.09 -7.42
N SER A 94 -16.71 -6.08 -8.26
CA SER A 94 -17.39 -7.38 -8.24
C SER A 94 -16.64 -8.47 -7.47
N SER A 95 -15.40 -8.23 -7.02
CA SER A 95 -14.59 -9.24 -6.36
C SER A 95 -13.42 -8.65 -5.56
N TRP A 96 -12.67 -9.50 -4.88
CA TRP A 96 -11.42 -9.09 -4.22
C TRP A 96 -10.37 -8.53 -5.20
N LYS A 97 -10.44 -8.91 -6.49
CA LYS A 97 -9.51 -8.46 -7.53
C LYS A 97 -9.72 -6.99 -7.94
N LEU A 98 -10.95 -6.51 -7.76
CA LEU A 98 -11.37 -5.15 -8.07
C LEU A 98 -12.46 -4.78 -7.05
N THR A 99 -12.07 -4.06 -6.00
CA THR A 99 -12.96 -3.76 -4.87
C THR A 99 -13.80 -2.52 -5.12
N VAL A 100 -13.23 -1.52 -5.79
CA VAL A 100 -13.86 -0.23 -6.06
C VAL A 100 -13.45 0.28 -7.44
N VAL A 101 -14.35 1.01 -8.09
CA VAL A 101 -14.06 1.82 -9.27
C VAL A 101 -14.30 3.28 -8.93
N GLU A 102 -13.27 4.11 -9.03
CA GLU A 102 -13.36 5.56 -8.81
C GLU A 102 -13.56 6.28 -10.14
N THR A 103 -14.50 7.21 -10.24
CA THR A 103 -14.66 8.09 -11.40
C THR A 103 -14.48 9.53 -10.98
N HIS A 104 -13.50 10.19 -11.58
CA HIS A 104 -13.24 11.61 -11.40
C HIS A 104 -13.93 12.37 -12.53
N SER A 105 -14.89 13.24 -12.22
CA SER A 105 -15.68 13.98 -13.21
C SER A 105 -15.62 15.50 -13.00
N CYS A 106 -15.50 16.25 -14.10
CA CYS A 106 -15.50 17.70 -14.11
C CYS A 106 -16.88 18.25 -14.49
N ASN A 107 -17.51 18.98 -13.59
CA ASN A 107 -18.83 19.57 -13.83
C ASN A 107 -18.81 20.77 -14.79
N LYS A 108 -17.63 21.32 -15.12
CA LYS A 108 -17.50 22.47 -16.02
C LYS A 108 -17.40 22.08 -17.48
N CYS A 109 -16.66 21.01 -17.79
CA CYS A 109 -16.40 20.58 -19.18
C CYS A 109 -16.92 19.18 -19.51
N GLY A 110 -17.50 18.47 -18.53
CA GLY A 110 -18.01 17.11 -18.72
C GLY A 110 -16.93 16.02 -18.83
N PHE A 111 -15.64 16.37 -18.77
CA PHE A 111 -14.57 15.37 -18.78
C PHE A 111 -14.69 14.44 -17.58
N ALA A 112 -14.55 13.14 -17.82
CA ALA A 112 -14.50 12.12 -16.78
C ALA A 112 -13.37 11.13 -17.05
N LYS A 113 -12.73 10.65 -15.97
CA LYS A 113 -11.71 9.61 -16.01
C LYS A 113 -11.95 8.60 -14.90
N THR A 114 -11.87 7.33 -15.24
CA THR A 114 -12.16 6.22 -14.32
C THR A 114 -10.88 5.50 -13.93
N TYR A 115 -10.78 5.15 -12.64
CA TYR A 115 -9.67 4.46 -12.00
C TYR A 115 -10.20 3.20 -11.28
N PRO A 116 -10.13 2.03 -11.92
CA PRO A 116 -10.37 0.76 -11.25
C PRO A 116 -9.28 0.52 -10.18
N ARG A 117 -9.68 0.22 -8.94
CA ARG A 117 -8.79 -0.09 -7.81
C ARG A 117 -8.46 -1.58 -7.80
N TYR A 118 -7.49 -1.98 -8.61
CA TYR A 118 -7.09 -3.37 -8.79
C TYR A 118 -6.28 -3.92 -7.62
N ASN A 119 -6.43 -5.22 -7.34
CA ASN A 119 -5.57 -5.99 -6.43
C ASN A 119 -4.84 -7.14 -7.16
N GLU A 120 -5.01 -7.25 -8.49
CA GLU A 120 -4.26 -8.18 -9.34
C GLU A 120 -2.92 -7.57 -9.74
N VAL A 121 -1.82 -8.24 -9.41
CA VAL A 121 -0.45 -7.75 -9.63
C VAL A 121 -0.23 -7.33 -11.08
N LEU A 122 -0.60 -8.18 -12.05
CA LEU A 122 -0.39 -7.88 -13.46
C LEU A 122 -1.28 -6.73 -13.96
N ARG A 123 -2.49 -6.57 -13.43
CA ARG A 123 -3.36 -5.43 -13.77
C ARG A 123 -2.79 -4.11 -13.24
N ILE A 124 -2.23 -4.13 -12.04
CA ILE A 124 -1.55 -2.96 -11.48
C ILE A 124 -0.28 -2.64 -12.29
N ALA A 125 0.52 -3.66 -12.65
CA ALA A 125 1.73 -3.50 -13.47
C ALA A 125 1.45 -2.96 -14.89
N GLU A 126 0.31 -3.34 -15.48
CA GLU A 126 -0.19 -2.81 -16.75
C GLU A 126 -0.67 -1.37 -16.60
N ALA A 127 -1.50 -1.09 -15.59
CA ALA A 127 -2.13 0.21 -15.40
C ALA A 127 -1.14 1.30 -14.95
N ARG A 128 -0.10 0.92 -14.18
CA ARG A 128 0.96 1.80 -13.67
C ARG A 128 0.45 3.02 -12.92
N ILE A 129 -0.70 2.89 -12.27
CA ILE A 129 -1.35 3.98 -11.54
C ILE A 129 -2.14 3.43 -10.36
N GLY A 130 -2.11 4.14 -9.23
CA GLY A 130 -2.82 3.72 -8.02
C GLY A 130 -2.54 4.61 -6.81
N ARG A 131 -2.90 4.15 -5.62
CA ARG A 131 -2.52 4.73 -4.32
C ARG A 131 -1.70 3.72 -3.50
N CYS A 132 -1.49 3.97 -2.21
CA CYS A 132 -0.66 3.14 -1.34
C CYS A 132 -0.97 1.63 -1.45
N GLY A 133 -2.24 1.25 -1.59
CA GLY A 133 -2.68 -0.13 -1.85
C GLY A 133 -2.01 -0.76 -3.07
N GLU A 134 -2.27 -0.22 -4.26
CA GLU A 134 -1.71 -0.72 -5.51
C GLU A 134 -0.18 -0.66 -5.52
N TRP A 135 0.39 0.42 -4.96
CA TRP A 135 1.83 0.61 -4.85
C TRP A 135 2.48 -0.46 -3.97
N CYS A 136 1.90 -0.77 -2.81
CA CYS A 136 2.36 -1.81 -1.90
C CYS A 136 2.22 -3.21 -2.52
N ILE A 137 1.12 -3.48 -3.23
CA ILE A 137 0.88 -4.77 -3.88
C ILE A 137 1.92 -5.05 -4.96
N LEU A 138 2.09 -4.11 -5.90
CA LEU A 138 3.03 -4.30 -7.00
C LEU A 138 4.48 -4.30 -6.50
N PHE A 139 4.83 -3.44 -5.55
CA PHE A 139 6.20 -3.41 -5.03
C PHE A 139 6.55 -4.68 -4.24
N GLY A 140 5.59 -5.25 -3.49
CA GLY A 140 5.75 -6.57 -2.88
C GLY A 140 6.06 -7.66 -3.91
N ALA A 141 5.32 -7.71 -5.02
CA ALA A 141 5.59 -8.65 -6.11
C ALA A 141 6.96 -8.42 -6.79
N ILE A 142 7.40 -7.16 -6.92
CA ILE A 142 8.73 -6.81 -7.43
C ILE A 142 9.82 -7.40 -6.51
N LEU A 143 9.71 -7.19 -5.20
CA LEU A 143 10.64 -7.75 -4.21
C LEU A 143 10.69 -9.28 -4.30
N SER A 144 9.53 -9.94 -4.33
CA SER A 144 9.47 -11.40 -4.45
C SER A 144 10.04 -11.90 -5.80
N GLY A 145 9.85 -11.16 -6.89
CA GLY A 145 10.41 -11.45 -8.22
C GLY A 145 11.95 -11.38 -8.29
N ILE A 146 12.58 -10.59 -7.41
CA ILE A 146 14.04 -10.56 -7.22
C ILE A 146 14.50 -11.38 -6.01
N ARG A 147 13.63 -12.24 -5.46
CA ARG A 147 13.89 -13.17 -4.35
C ARG A 147 14.17 -12.48 -3.00
N ILE A 148 13.71 -11.26 -2.82
CA ILE A 148 13.69 -10.60 -1.52
C ILE A 148 12.37 -10.94 -0.84
N LYS A 149 12.44 -11.62 0.31
CA LYS A 149 11.23 -11.95 1.09
C LYS A 149 10.57 -10.67 1.56
N SER A 150 9.27 -10.55 1.33
CA SER A 150 8.50 -9.39 1.72
C SER A 150 7.20 -9.77 2.45
N ARG A 151 6.65 -8.81 3.18
CA ARG A 151 5.32 -8.90 3.79
C ARG A 151 4.59 -7.58 3.64
N ILE A 152 3.25 -7.64 3.58
CA ILE A 152 2.41 -6.45 3.54
C ILE A 152 2.14 -6.00 4.97
N VAL A 153 2.29 -4.71 5.26
CA VAL A 153 1.99 -4.12 6.56
C VAL A 153 0.80 -3.19 6.41
N HIS A 154 -0.19 -3.30 7.31
CA HIS A 154 -1.41 -2.51 7.31
C HIS A 154 -1.65 -1.92 8.70
N ASP A 155 -1.86 -0.60 8.76
CA ASP A 155 -1.98 0.14 10.01
C ASP A 155 -3.39 0.48 10.46
N PHE A 156 -4.40 0.06 9.70
CA PHE A 156 -5.83 0.33 9.94
C PHE A 156 -6.18 1.82 10.09
N LEU A 157 -5.28 2.72 9.70
CA LEU A 157 -5.42 4.18 9.64
C LEU A 157 -5.19 4.68 8.21
N ASP A 158 -5.73 3.94 7.24
CA ASP A 158 -5.69 4.25 5.81
C ASP A 158 -4.27 4.27 5.19
N HIS A 159 -3.37 3.40 5.66
CA HIS A 159 -2.09 3.21 4.97
C HIS A 159 -1.56 1.78 5.00
N VAL A 160 -0.83 1.45 3.95
CA VAL A 160 -0.23 0.13 3.74
C VAL A 160 1.14 0.30 3.07
N TRP A 161 2.07 -0.57 3.43
CA TRP A 161 3.44 -0.59 2.93
C TRP A 161 4.01 -2.00 3.01
N ASN A 162 5.28 -2.19 2.65
CA ASN A 162 5.96 -3.48 2.75
C ASN A 162 6.98 -3.49 3.88
N GLU A 163 7.27 -4.67 4.42
CA GLU A 163 8.57 -4.93 5.04
C GLU A 163 9.34 -5.92 4.17
N ALA A 164 10.65 -5.71 4.03
CA ALA A 164 11.56 -6.61 3.34
C ALA A 164 12.52 -7.24 4.35
N LEU A 165 12.84 -8.52 4.19
CA LEU A 165 13.85 -9.19 5.01
C LEU A 165 15.23 -8.95 4.38
N LEU A 166 15.99 -8.02 4.95
CA LEU A 166 17.34 -7.63 4.52
C LEU A 166 18.31 -7.89 5.66
N ASP A 167 19.46 -8.50 5.39
CA ASP A 167 20.45 -8.90 6.42
C ASP A 167 19.79 -9.55 7.66
N GLU A 168 18.88 -10.51 7.42
CA GLU A 168 18.13 -11.25 8.44
C GLU A 168 17.20 -10.40 9.33
N LYS A 169 16.93 -9.15 8.94
CA LYS A 169 16.06 -8.23 9.68
C LYS A 169 14.92 -7.72 8.82
N TRP A 170 13.74 -7.61 9.41
CA TRP A 170 12.61 -6.93 8.77
C TRP A 170 12.87 -5.43 8.74
N VAL A 171 12.98 -4.89 7.53
CA VAL A 171 13.20 -3.47 7.25
C VAL A 171 11.93 -2.88 6.67
N HIS A 172 11.47 -1.75 7.22
CA HIS A 172 10.37 -0.97 6.66
C HIS A 172 10.70 -0.49 5.24
N ILE A 173 9.79 -0.76 4.30
CA ILE A 173 9.88 -0.34 2.89
C ILE A 173 8.53 0.22 2.44
N ASP A 174 8.48 1.53 2.16
CA ASP A 174 7.29 2.19 1.65
C ASP A 174 7.54 2.79 0.29
N SER A 175 7.09 2.08 -0.75
CA SER A 175 7.25 2.50 -2.13
C SER A 175 6.51 3.79 -2.46
N SER A 176 5.51 4.18 -1.67
CA SER A 176 4.75 5.42 -1.85
C SER A 176 5.48 6.65 -1.32
N LEU A 177 6.48 6.48 -0.43
CA LEU A 177 7.30 7.57 0.09
C LEU A 177 8.53 7.84 -0.78
N ALA A 178 9.10 9.04 -0.65
CA ALA A 178 10.37 9.35 -1.30
C ALA A 178 11.55 8.74 -0.52
N TYR A 179 12.59 8.29 -1.23
CA TYR A 179 13.87 7.95 -0.62
C TYR A 179 14.52 9.21 -0.02
N PRO A 180 15.18 9.15 1.16
CA PRO A 180 15.48 7.95 1.97
C PRO A 180 14.37 7.54 2.95
N ILE A 181 13.32 8.34 3.10
CA ILE A 181 12.24 8.10 4.08
C ILE A 181 11.52 6.77 3.81
N SER A 182 11.46 6.33 2.55
CA SER A 182 10.89 5.04 2.16
C SER A 182 11.60 3.81 2.74
N VAL A 183 12.81 3.93 3.31
CA VAL A 183 13.59 2.79 3.83
C VAL A 183 13.91 2.99 5.31
N ASN A 184 13.52 2.04 6.16
CA ASN A 184 13.90 2.00 7.58
C ASN A 184 13.58 3.28 8.40
N HIS A 185 12.47 3.95 8.10
CA HIS A 185 11.96 5.08 8.90
C HIS A 185 10.57 4.74 9.49
N PRO A 186 10.46 3.71 10.34
CA PRO A 186 9.16 3.21 10.79
C PRO A 186 8.37 4.23 11.64
N TYR A 187 9.03 5.22 12.25
CA TYR A 187 8.35 6.25 13.04
C TYR A 187 7.82 7.42 12.20
N TYR A 188 8.08 7.43 10.88
CA TYR A 188 7.76 8.56 10.02
C TYR A 188 6.29 8.95 10.11
N TYR A 189 5.40 7.97 10.07
CA TYR A 189 3.95 8.17 10.09
C TYR A 189 3.44 8.75 11.42
N GLU A 190 3.92 8.24 12.55
CA GLU A 190 3.55 8.73 13.88
C GLU A 190 4.00 10.19 14.05
N GLN A 191 5.24 10.49 13.67
CA GLN A 191 5.86 11.80 13.87
C GLN A 191 5.37 12.87 12.89
N ASN A 192 5.17 12.51 11.62
CA ASN A 192 4.93 13.49 10.55
C ASN A 192 3.47 13.52 10.09
N TRP A 193 2.74 12.42 10.23
CA TRP A 193 1.31 12.36 9.86
C TRP A 193 0.39 12.33 11.07
N GLY A 194 0.96 12.35 12.29
CA GLY A 194 0.19 12.37 13.54
C GLY A 194 -0.63 11.10 13.76
N LYS A 195 -0.20 9.97 13.18
CA LYS A 195 -0.91 8.70 13.32
C LYS A 195 -0.92 8.23 14.77
N LYS A 196 -2.06 7.67 15.17
CA LYS A 196 -2.37 7.28 16.57
C LYS A 196 -2.71 5.80 16.60
N TYR A 197 -1.69 4.97 16.61
CA TYR A 197 -1.86 3.53 16.41
C TYR A 197 -2.53 2.81 17.57
N GLU A 198 -3.32 1.81 17.20
CA GLU A 198 -3.72 0.69 18.06
C GLU A 198 -3.04 -0.57 17.56
N TYR A 199 -3.29 -0.97 16.31
CA TYR A 199 -2.68 -2.16 15.71
C TYR A 199 -2.06 -1.83 14.36
N ILE A 200 -0.89 -2.40 14.11
CA ILE A 200 -0.24 -2.49 12.82
C ILE A 200 0.14 -3.94 12.65
N LEU A 201 -0.43 -4.58 11.62
CA LEU A 201 -0.26 -6.00 11.39
C LEU A 201 0.50 -6.24 10.08
N ALA A 202 1.41 -7.20 10.11
CA ALA A 202 2.13 -7.66 8.94
C ALA A 202 1.59 -9.02 8.47
N PHE A 203 1.43 -9.17 7.15
CA PHE A 203 0.84 -10.31 6.47
C PHE A 203 1.86 -10.91 5.50
N SER A 204 2.30 -12.13 5.81
CA SER A 204 3.33 -12.85 5.06
C SER A 204 2.72 -13.75 3.98
N GLU A 205 3.54 -14.12 3.00
CA GLU A 205 3.15 -15.00 1.88
C GLU A 205 2.70 -16.40 2.31
N ASN A 206 3.21 -16.90 3.44
CA ASN A 206 2.78 -18.17 4.03
C ASN A 206 1.48 -18.08 4.85
N GLY A 207 0.76 -16.95 4.78
CA GLY A 207 -0.44 -16.69 5.56
C GLY A 207 -0.19 -16.30 7.02
N GLY A 208 1.06 -16.14 7.43
CA GLY A 208 1.41 -15.66 8.77
C GLY A 208 0.96 -14.23 8.99
N VAL A 209 0.41 -13.96 10.18
CA VAL A 209 0.01 -12.62 10.64
C VAL A 209 0.80 -12.29 11.91
N GLU A 210 1.46 -11.13 11.93
CA GLU A 210 2.29 -10.69 13.06
C GLU A 210 1.89 -9.28 13.50
N ASP A 211 1.77 -9.06 14.80
CA ASP A 211 1.64 -7.71 15.36
C ASP A 211 3.01 -7.03 15.37
N VAL A 212 3.18 -6.04 14.50
CA VAL A 212 4.42 -5.31 14.31
C VAL A 212 4.38 -3.90 14.90
N THR A 213 3.31 -3.56 15.63
CA THR A 213 3.03 -2.19 16.10
C THR A 213 4.20 -1.56 16.85
N GLN A 214 4.88 -2.32 17.69
CA GLN A 214 6.00 -1.82 18.49
C GLN A 214 7.18 -1.32 17.64
N ARG A 215 7.32 -1.79 16.39
CA ARG A 215 8.35 -1.29 15.45
C ARG A 215 8.07 0.13 14.97
N TYR A 216 6.79 0.53 14.93
CA TYR A 216 6.31 1.76 14.28
C TYR A 216 5.90 2.86 15.26
N THR A 217 6.13 2.67 16.56
CA THR A 217 5.84 3.68 17.58
C THR A 217 7.04 3.88 18.50
N GLN A 218 7.25 5.14 18.90
CA GLN A 218 8.16 5.48 20.00
C GLN A 218 7.43 5.61 21.33
N SER A 219 6.10 5.51 21.33
CA SER A 219 5.22 5.72 22.48
C SER A 219 4.38 4.48 22.78
N TRP A 220 5.04 3.34 22.98
CA TRP A 220 4.37 2.04 23.18
C TRP A 220 3.37 2.03 24.33
N GLU A 221 3.68 2.70 25.45
CA GLU A 221 2.75 2.82 26.59
C GLU A 221 1.45 3.53 26.20
N THR A 222 1.53 4.55 25.34
CA THR A 222 0.34 5.24 24.82
C THR A 222 -0.47 4.33 23.90
N VAL A 223 0.18 3.51 23.09
CA VAL A 223 -0.50 2.49 22.26
C VAL A 223 -1.19 1.44 23.13
N LEU A 224 -0.52 0.93 24.18
CA LEU A 224 -1.13 0.00 25.14
C LEU A 224 -2.34 0.62 25.85
N HIS A 225 -2.26 1.89 26.23
CA HIS A 225 -3.40 2.59 26.83
C HIS A 225 -4.59 2.67 25.85
N ARG A 226 -4.36 2.98 24.57
CA ARG A 226 -5.41 2.95 23.54
C ARG A 226 -6.01 1.56 23.38
N ARG A 227 -5.18 0.51 23.27
CA ARG A 227 -5.63 -0.88 23.17
C ARG A 227 -6.48 -1.30 24.37
N ASN A 228 -6.05 -0.94 25.59
CA ASN A 228 -6.79 -1.25 26.80
C ASN A 228 -8.10 -0.46 26.92
N ASN A 229 -8.12 0.79 26.46
CA ASN A 229 -9.34 1.59 26.43
C ASN A 229 -10.34 1.11 25.39
N ALA A 230 -9.85 0.72 24.21
CA ALA A 230 -10.65 0.05 23.20
C ALA A 230 -11.27 -1.27 23.73
N LEU A 231 -10.68 -1.87 24.78
CA LEU A 231 -11.25 -3.02 25.49
C LEU A 231 -12.15 -2.62 26.69
N SER A 232 -11.91 -1.48 27.34
CA SER A 232 -12.59 -1.06 28.59
C SER A 232 -13.86 -0.23 28.39
N PHE A 233 -14.12 0.35 27.22
CA PHE A 233 -15.45 0.89 26.87
C PHE A 233 -16.52 -0.21 26.69
N HIS A 234 -16.19 -1.46 27.01
CA HIS A 234 -16.98 -2.64 26.69
C HIS A 234 -17.11 -3.66 27.83
N THR A 235 -16.93 -3.21 29.09
CA THR A 235 -17.43 -3.89 30.29
C THR A 235 -18.66 -3.19 30.84
#